data_AF-A0A9D3W5P8-F1
#
_entry.id   AF-A0A9D3W5P8-F1
#
_cell.length_a   1.000
_cell.length_b   1.000
_cell.length_c   1.000
_cell.angle_alpha   90.00
_cell.angle_beta   90.00
_cell.angle_gamma   90.00
#
_symmetry.space_group_name_H-M   'P 1'
#
loop_
_entity.id
_entity.type
_entity.pdbx_description
1 polymer ?
#
loop_
_entity_poly.entity_id
_entity_poly.type
_entity_poly.pdbx_seq_one_letter_code
_entity_poly.pdbx_strand_id
1 'polypeptide(L)'
;MNINSIPMLNGINFKSWQENFMVVLKVVDLDLALRIDPPTLTNESTSNERKKRSNSMCMMVMNKAIIETFRGTMSDKITTVKEFMVNIDKNSL
;
A
#
# COMPACT_ATOMS: atom_id res chain seq x y z
N MET A 1 10.40 -12.66 1.87
CA MET A 1 10.47 -11.27 2.37
C MET A 1 9.99 -11.25 3.82
N ASN A 2 10.73 -10.60 4.72
CA ASN A 2 10.31 -10.44 6.11
C ASN A 2 9.50 -9.15 6.24
N ILE A 3 8.19 -9.23 6.53
CA ILE A 3 7.33 -8.06 6.70
C ILE A 3 7.80 -7.11 7.82
N ASN A 4 8.57 -7.63 8.78
CA ASN A 4 9.16 -6.85 9.86
C ASN A 4 10.30 -5.91 9.38
N SER A 5 10.68 -5.96 8.11
CA SER A 5 11.65 -5.00 7.54
C SER A 5 11.04 -3.64 7.24
N ILE A 6 9.71 -3.53 7.21
CA ILE A 6 9.02 -2.23 7.08
C ILE A 6 8.89 -1.67 8.49
N PRO A 7 9.49 -0.50 8.80
CA PRO A 7 9.33 0.11 10.11
C PRO A 7 7.83 0.36 10.37
N MET A 8 7.40 0.36 11.63
CA MET A 8 6.02 0.74 11.94
C MET A 8 5.81 2.22 11.61
N LEU A 9 4.70 2.54 10.94
CA LEU A 9 4.30 3.93 10.71
C LEU A 9 3.95 4.59 12.03
N ASN A 10 4.52 5.77 12.28
CA ASN A 10 4.18 6.66 13.37
C ASN A 10 4.07 8.11 12.85
N GLY A 11 3.69 9.03 13.72
CA GLY A 11 3.44 10.42 13.33
C GLY A 11 4.67 11.19 12.82
N ILE A 12 5.89 10.68 12.99
CA ILE A 12 7.13 11.41 12.65
C ILE A 12 7.94 10.76 11.53
N ASN A 13 7.67 9.51 11.17
CA ASN A 13 8.47 8.74 10.22
C ASN A 13 7.80 8.53 8.87
N PHE A 14 6.75 9.29 8.54
CA PHE A 14 5.95 9.05 7.33
C PHE A 14 6.79 8.97 6.04
N LYS A 15 7.68 9.94 5.82
CA LYS A 15 8.51 9.97 4.61
C LYS A 15 9.41 8.74 4.48
N SER A 16 10.13 8.37 5.53
CA SER A 16 11.01 7.20 5.52
C SER A 16 10.23 5.90 5.48
N TRP A 17 9.06 5.85 6.13
CA TRP A 17 8.13 4.72 6.06
C TRP A 17 7.64 4.49 4.63
N GLN A 18 7.16 5.56 3.97
CA GLN A 18 6.68 5.51 2.61
C GLN A 18 7.77 5.03 1.63
N GLU A 19 8.98 5.56 1.74
CA GLU A 19 10.11 5.14 0.89
C GLU A 19 10.42 3.64 1.07
N ASN A 20 10.52 3.15 2.32
CA ASN A 20 10.75 1.73 2.61
C ASN A 20 9.61 0.84 2.10
N PHE A 21 8.36 1.27 2.31
CA PHE A 21 7.18 0.57 1.83
C PHE A 21 7.20 0.44 0.30
N MET A 22 7.50 1.52 -0.42
CA MET A 22 7.60 1.52 -1.88
C MET A 22 8.72 0.61 -2.41
N VAL A 23 9.88 0.59 -1.74
CA VAL A 23 10.99 -0.32 -2.09
C VAL A 23 10.57 -1.78 -1.92
N VAL A 24 9.92 -2.10 -0.79
CA VAL A 24 9.41 -3.44 -0.50
C VAL A 24 8.43 -3.87 -1.58
N LEU A 25 7.43 -3.05 -1.92
CA LEU A 25 6.46 -3.42 -2.96
C LEU A 25 7.09 -3.73 -4.31
N LYS A 26 8.12 -2.98 -4.71
CA LYS A 26 8.86 -3.25 -5.96
C LYS A 26 9.65 -4.55 -5.90
N VAL A 27 10.26 -4.87 -4.76
CA VAL A 27 11.05 -6.12 -4.59
C VAL A 27 10.17 -7.37 -4.66
N VAL A 28 8.88 -7.27 -4.31
CA VAL A 28 7.93 -8.40 -4.37
C VAL A 28 6.94 -8.32 -5.52
N ASP A 29 7.19 -7.48 -6.53
CA ASP A 29 6.34 -7.30 -7.72
C ASP A 29 4.87 -6.95 -7.37
N LEU A 30 4.67 -6.22 -6.28
CA LEU A 30 3.36 -5.74 -5.83
C LEU A 30 3.13 -4.25 -6.13
N ASP A 31 4.06 -3.60 -6.82
CA ASP A 31 3.94 -2.20 -7.25
C ASP A 31 2.78 -2.00 -8.25
N LEU A 32 2.27 -3.07 -8.87
CA LEU A 32 1.09 -3.04 -9.74
C LEU A 32 -0.15 -2.47 -9.02
N ALA A 33 -0.25 -2.63 -7.70
CA ALA A 33 -1.32 -2.04 -6.89
C ALA A 33 -1.34 -0.50 -6.94
N LEU A 34 -0.19 0.11 -7.26
CA LEU A 34 0.00 1.56 -7.27
C LEU A 34 -0.08 2.17 -8.68
N ARG A 35 0.02 1.35 -9.73
CA ARG A 35 0.02 1.84 -11.12
C ARG A 35 -1.38 2.31 -11.52
N ILE A 36 -1.45 3.51 -12.08
CA ILE A 36 -2.69 4.09 -12.63
C ILE A 36 -2.93 3.59 -14.06
N ASP A 37 -1.85 3.31 -14.80
CA ASP A 37 -1.96 2.96 -16.19
C ASP A 37 -2.77 1.67 -16.41
N PRO A 38 -3.66 1.67 -17.43
CA PRO A 38 -4.35 0.46 -17.83
C PRO A 38 -3.34 -0.61 -18.27
N PRO A 39 -3.69 -1.90 -18.13
CA PRO A 39 -2.87 -2.99 -18.64
C PRO A 39 -2.46 -2.74 -20.09
N THR A 40 -1.17 -2.87 -20.40
CA THR A 40 -0.71 -2.87 -21.79
C THR A 40 -1.31 -4.08 -22.51
N LEU A 41 -2.27 -3.86 -23.41
CA LEU A 41 -2.92 -4.78 -24.39
C LEU A 41 -2.62 -6.29 -24.25
N THR A 42 -2.78 -6.84 -23.05
CA THR A 42 -2.61 -8.26 -22.75
C THR A 42 -3.79 -8.63 -21.90
N ASN A 43 -4.65 -9.52 -22.40
CA ASN A 43 -5.88 -10.02 -21.76
C ASN A 43 -6.31 -9.22 -20.53
N GLU A 44 -7.12 -8.16 -20.74
CA GLU A 44 -7.52 -7.21 -19.71
C GLU A 44 -8.03 -7.89 -18.43
N SER A 45 -8.70 -9.04 -18.56
CA SER A 45 -9.14 -9.88 -17.44
C SER A 45 -7.99 -10.36 -16.56
N THR A 46 -6.90 -10.83 -17.16
CA THR A 46 -5.75 -11.39 -16.43
C THR A 46 -4.96 -10.29 -15.72
N SER A 47 -4.83 -9.12 -16.34
CA SER A 47 -4.15 -7.99 -15.71
C SER A 47 -4.98 -7.33 -14.61
N ASN A 48 -6.30 -7.28 -14.75
CA ASN A 48 -7.19 -6.78 -13.70
C ASN A 48 -7.15 -7.68 -12.46
N GLU A 49 -7.18 -9.00 -12.64
CA GLU A 49 -7.08 -9.95 -11.52
C GLU A 49 -5.71 -9.89 -10.81
N ARG A 50 -4.60 -9.73 -11.56
CA ARG A 50 -3.28 -9.48 -10.95
C ARG A 50 -3.27 -8.18 -10.14
N LYS A 51 -3.89 -7.12 -10.64
CA LYS A 51 -3.97 -5.83 -9.93
C LYS A 51 -4.80 -5.93 -8.66
N LYS A 52 -5.96 -6.59 -8.70
CA LYS A 52 -6.80 -6.85 -7.52
C LYS A 52 -6.05 -7.68 -6.46
N ARG A 53 -5.38 -8.76 -6.88
CA ARG A 53 -4.56 -9.58 -6.00
C ARG A 53 -3.42 -8.77 -5.37
N SER A 54 -2.72 -7.97 -6.18
CA SER A 54 -1.65 -7.09 -5.71
C SER A 54 -2.18 -6.08 -4.69
N ASN A 55 -3.32 -5.44 -4.97
CA ASN A 55 -3.96 -4.47 -4.06
C ASN A 55 -4.34 -5.14 -2.73
N SER A 56 -4.92 -6.34 -2.77
CA SER A 56 -5.27 -7.11 -1.56
C SER A 56 -4.04 -7.46 -0.71
N MET A 57 -2.96 -7.94 -1.34
CA MET A 57 -1.71 -8.28 -0.63
C MET A 57 -1.03 -7.03 -0.04
N CYS A 58 -0.95 -5.93 -0.80
CA CYS A 58 -0.44 -4.66 -0.28
C CYS A 58 -1.24 -4.16 0.93
N MET A 59 -2.57 -4.28 0.89
CA MET A 59 -3.42 -3.90 2.01
C MET A 59 -3.14 -4.74 3.26
N MET A 60 -2.89 -6.06 3.13
CA MET A 60 -2.49 -6.89 4.27
C MET A 60 -1.13 -6.46 4.84
N VAL A 61 -0.18 -6.13 3.96
CA VAL A 61 1.16 -5.67 4.38
C VAL A 61 1.08 -4.33 5.11
N MET A 62 0.32 -3.37 4.59
CA MET A 62 0.11 -2.08 5.24
C MET A 62 -0.60 -2.24 6.56
N ASN A 63 -1.71 -2.99 6.64
CA ASN A 63 -2.44 -3.23 7.89
C ASN A 63 -1.53 -3.77 9.01
N LYS A 64 -0.50 -4.55 8.66
CA LYS A 64 0.52 -5.05 9.59
C LYS A 64 1.58 -3.99 9.96
N ALA A 65 1.91 -3.08 9.05
CA ALA A 65 2.96 -2.08 9.19
C ALA A 65 2.49 -0.75 9.82
N ILE A 66 1.21 -0.62 10.16
CA ILE A 66 0.61 0.56 10.80
C ILE A 66 0.34 0.25 12.28
N ILE A 67 0.54 1.23 13.17
CA ILE A 67 0.14 1.14 14.57
C ILE A 67 -1.39 1.24 14.68
N GLU A 68 -2.02 0.43 15.54
CA GLU A 68 -3.49 0.40 15.73
C GLU A 68 -4.12 1.78 15.99
N THR A 69 -3.39 2.72 16.60
CA THR A 69 -3.85 4.10 16.82
C THR A 69 -4.09 4.88 15.53
N PHE A 70 -3.29 4.64 14.48
CA PHE A 70 -3.54 5.19 13.13
C PHE A 70 -4.67 4.48 12.41
N ARG A 71 -5.01 3.24 12.80
CA ARG A 71 -6.14 2.52 12.23
C ARG A 71 -7.47 3.15 12.64
N GLY A 72 -7.55 3.74 13.83
CA GLY A 72 -8.74 4.45 14.30
C GLY A 72 -9.01 5.77 13.58
N THR A 73 -7.99 6.39 12.97
CA THR A 73 -8.12 7.62 12.16
C THR A 73 -8.34 7.33 10.68
N MET A 74 -8.09 6.09 10.25
CA MET A 74 -8.38 5.62 8.90
C MET A 74 -9.88 5.39 8.73
N SER A 75 -10.44 5.88 7.62
CA SER A 75 -11.84 5.60 7.30
C SER A 75 -12.00 4.14 6.87
N ASP A 76 -13.01 3.44 7.40
CA ASP A 76 -13.43 2.09 6.95
C ASP A 76 -13.75 2.03 5.43
N LYS A 77 -13.87 3.19 4.77
CA LYS A 77 -14.15 3.34 3.34
C LYS A 77 -12.91 3.21 2.44
N ILE A 78 -11.71 3.08 3.00
CA ILE A 78 -10.48 2.92 2.22
C ILE A 78 -10.42 1.51 1.64
N THR A 79 -10.57 1.38 0.33
CA THR A 79 -10.62 0.09 -0.37
C THR A 79 -9.38 -0.21 -1.20
N THR A 80 -8.56 0.82 -1.45
CA THR A 80 -7.35 0.72 -2.27
C THR A 80 -6.11 1.21 -1.55
N VAL A 81 -4.96 0.66 -1.96
CA VAL A 81 -3.65 1.08 -1.48
C VAL A 81 -3.40 2.57 -1.74
N LYS A 82 -3.89 3.07 -2.87
CA LYS A 82 -3.72 4.47 -3.26
C LYS A 82 -4.49 5.41 -2.33
N GLU A 83 -5.77 5.12 -2.07
CA GLU A 83 -6.59 5.89 -1.12
C GLU A 83 -5.96 5.90 0.26
N PHE A 84 -5.43 4.75 0.67
CA PHE A 84 -4.72 4.59 1.92
C PHE A 84 -3.50 5.52 2.02
N MET A 85 -2.63 5.53 1.01
CA MET A 85 -1.45 6.41 1.00
C MET A 85 -1.82 7.90 1.03
N VAL A 86 -2.86 8.30 0.30
CA VAL A 86 -3.37 9.68 0.31
C VAL A 86 -3.98 10.04 1.67
N ASN A 87 -4.61 9.09 2.37
CA ASN A 87 -5.17 9.32 3.68
C ASN A 87 -4.07 9.50 4.75
N ILE A 88 -3.01 8.68 4.71
CA ILE A 88 -1.88 8.88 5.63
C ILE A 88 -1.26 10.25 5.42
N ASP A 89 -0.93 10.60 4.16
CA ASP A 89 -0.27 11.87 3.82
C ASP A 89 -1.03 13.08 4.39
N LYS A 90 -2.36 13.05 4.31
CA LYS A 90 -3.24 14.09 4.88
C LYS A 90 -3.28 14.13 6.42
N ASN A 91 -3.03 13.00 7.07
CA ASN A 91 -3.11 12.83 8.51
C ASN A 91 -1.75 12.89 9.22
N SER A 92 -0.65 12.79 8.48
CA SER A 92 0.70 13.11 8.93
C SER A 92 0.87 14.63 9.01
N LEU A 93 0.65 15.18 10.21
CA LEU A 93 1.02 16.54 10.61
C LEU A 93 2.53 16.77 10.53
#